data_AF-A0A1E4TAC7-F1
#
_entry.id   AF-A0A1E4TAC7-F1
#
_cell.length_a   1.000
_cell.length_b   1.000
_cell.length_c   1.000
_cell.angle_alpha   90.00
_cell.angle_beta   90.00
_cell.angle_gamma   90.00
#
_symmetry.space_group_name_H-M   'P 1'
#
loop_
_entity.id
_entity.type
_entity.pdbx_description
1 polymer ?
#
loop_
_entity_poly.entity_id
_entity_poly.type
_entity_poly.pdbx_seq_one_letter_code
_entity_poly.pdbx_strand_id
1 'polypeptide(L)' 'CSSQNTGTFVKYDSFMSNGLCTGYCTGYAYAIVQGMNCYCSDETPASTVSVSNCNTDCSGYPYEHCGGDGVYGYILI' A
#
# COMPACT_ATOMS: atom_id res chain seq x y z
N CYS A 1 2.58 7.89 -3.41
CA CYS A 1 3.50 7.30 -2.41
C CYS A 1 3.69 8.25 -1.25
N SER A 2 4.00 7.74 -0.08
CA SER A 2 4.27 8.53 1.12
C SER A 2 5.33 7.85 1.99
N SER A 3 6.17 8.62 2.68
CA SER A 3 7.04 8.09 3.75
C SER A 3 6.30 7.85 5.07
N GLN A 4 5.03 8.27 5.15
CA GLN A 4 4.16 8.09 6.30
C GLN A 4 3.22 6.91 6.06
N ASN A 5 2.89 6.19 7.13
CA ASN A 5 1.80 5.22 7.16
C ASN A 5 0.75 5.68 8.17
N THR A 6 -0.40 6.10 7.66
CA THR A 6 -1.60 6.51 8.43
C THR A 6 -2.56 5.34 8.65
N GLY A 7 -2.22 4.15 8.13
CA GLY A 7 -3.08 2.99 8.18
C GLY A 7 -2.84 2.08 9.37
N THR A 8 -3.88 1.30 9.67
CA THR A 8 -3.81 0.20 10.62
C THR A 8 -3.46 -1.08 9.88
N PHE A 9 -2.52 -1.86 10.41
CA PHE A 9 -2.13 -3.14 9.83
C PHE A 9 -3.34 -4.09 9.79
N VAL A 10 -3.61 -4.66 8.63
CA VAL A 10 -4.71 -5.63 8.47
C VAL A 10 -4.23 -7.01 8.09
N LYS A 11 -3.20 -7.12 7.25
CA LYS A 11 -2.79 -8.41 6.71
C LYS A 11 -1.34 -8.42 6.22
N TYR A 12 -0.65 -9.52 6.52
CA TYR A 12 0.53 -9.97 5.79
C TYR A 12 0.12 -11.08 4.83
N ASP A 13 0.59 -11.02 3.58
CA ASP A 13 0.41 -12.10 2.60
C ASP A 13 1.66 -12.23 1.72
N SER A 14 2.14 -13.47 1.54
CA SER A 14 3.29 -13.76 0.67
C SER A 14 2.97 -13.53 -0.82
N PHE A 15 1.70 -13.44 -1.18
CA PHE A 15 1.21 -13.15 -2.53
C PHE A 15 0.49 -11.79 -2.56
N MET A 16 1.08 -10.78 -1.93
CA MET A 16 0.51 -9.43 -1.88
C MET A 16 0.35 -8.83 -3.28
N SER A 17 -0.75 -8.09 -3.49
CA SER A 17 -1.02 -7.27 -4.67
C SER A 17 -1.88 -6.07 -4.27
N ASN A 18 -1.98 -5.08 -5.15
CA ASN A 18 -2.83 -3.91 -4.92
C ASN A 18 -4.30 -4.34 -4.86
N GLY A 19 -4.72 -5.23 -5.77
CA GLY A 19 -6.07 -5.81 -5.78
C GLY A 19 -6.41 -6.60 -4.51
N LEU A 20 -5.44 -7.34 -3.96
CA LEU A 20 -5.66 -8.10 -2.72
C LEU A 20 -5.84 -7.15 -1.53
N CYS A 21 -4.96 -6.16 -1.38
CA CYS A 21 -5.03 -5.22 -0.27
C CYS A 21 -6.28 -4.33 -0.33
N THR A 22 -6.65 -3.84 -1.51
CA THR A 22 -7.91 -3.10 -1.71
C THR A 22 -9.14 -3.93 -1.32
N GLY A 23 -9.15 -5.23 -1.64
CA GLY A 23 -10.20 -6.15 -1.18
C GLY A 23 -10.32 -6.22 0.35
N TYR A 24 -9.20 -6.29 1.07
CA TYR A 24 -9.20 -6.28 2.55
C TYR A 24 -9.66 -4.94 3.15
N CYS A 25 -9.46 -3.84 2.43
CA CYS A 25 -9.79 -2.50 2.88
C CYS A 25 -11.18 -2.02 2.42
N THR A 26 -12.09 -2.94 2.08
CA THR A 26 -13.47 -2.58 1.75
C THR A 26 -14.10 -1.76 2.90
N GLY A 27 -14.54 -0.55 2.61
CA GLY A 27 -15.13 0.38 3.59
C GLY A 27 -14.16 1.43 4.15
N TYR A 28 -12.89 1.41 3.75
CA TYR A 28 -11.91 2.46 4.03
C TYR A 28 -11.67 3.32 2.77
N ALA A 29 -11.15 4.55 2.95
CA ALA A 29 -10.77 5.40 1.82
C ALA A 29 -9.51 4.92 1.10
N TYR A 30 -8.56 4.31 1.81
CA TYR A 30 -7.27 3.90 1.27
C TYR A 30 -6.88 2.48 1.65
N ALA A 31 -6.31 1.78 0.66
CA ALA A 31 -5.45 0.62 0.88
C ALA A 31 -3.99 1.04 0.79
N ILE A 32 -3.19 0.61 1.75
CA ILE A 32 -1.78 0.98 1.87
C ILE A 32 -0.93 -0.29 1.83
N VAL A 33 0.05 -0.32 0.94
CA VAL A 33 0.92 -1.47 0.70
C VAL A 33 2.38 -1.15 1.00
N GLN A 34 3.07 -2.12 1.63
CA GLN A 34 4.52 -2.12 1.83
C GLN A 34 5.06 -3.56 1.76
N GLY A 35 5.63 -3.92 0.61
CA GLY A 35 6.08 -5.28 0.30
C GLY A 35 4.92 -6.27 0.43
N MET A 36 4.99 -7.11 1.47
CA MET A 36 3.99 -8.14 1.77
C MET A 36 2.95 -7.71 2.81
N ASN A 37 3.02 -6.46 3.29
CA ASN A 37 2.12 -5.92 4.30
C ASN A 37 1.04 -5.03 3.67
N CYS A 38 -0.17 -5.16 4.20
CA CYS A 38 -1.35 -4.36 3.86
C CYS A 38 -1.88 -3.65 5.11
N TYR A 39 -2.26 -2.38 4.92
CA TYR A 39 -2.85 -1.51 5.92
C TYR A 39 -4.05 -0.79 5.32
N CYS A 40 -5.03 -0.40 6.13
CA CYS A 40 -6.18 0.39 5.70
C CYS A 40 -6.24 1.71 6.45
N SER A 41 -6.67 2.78 5.79
CA SER A 41 -6.81 4.10 6.41
C SER A 41 -7.94 4.89 5.78
N ASP A 42 -8.60 5.74 6.56
CA ASP A 42 -9.48 6.80 6.06
C ASP A 42 -8.77 8.15 5.92
N GLU A 43 -7.50 8.22 6.34
CA GLU A 43 -6.75 9.45 6.45
C GLU A 43 -5.74 9.60 5.30
N THR A 44 -5.84 10.72 4.59
CA THR A 44 -4.87 11.12 3.57
C THR A 44 -3.51 11.43 4.25
N PRO A 45 -2.38 10.93 3.73
CA PRO A 45 -1.06 11.23 4.31
C PRO A 45 -0.73 12.73 4.15
N ALA A 46 -0.11 13.32 5.16
CA ALA A 46 0.21 14.75 5.18
C ALA A 46 1.29 15.13 4.15
N SER A 47 2.13 14.17 3.76
CA SER A 47 3.16 14.35 2.73
C SER A 47 3.10 13.24 1.68
N THR A 48 3.36 13.59 0.44
CA THR A 48 3.54 12.62 -0.66
C THR A 48 4.93 12.77 -1.28
N VAL A 49 5.42 11.66 -1.83
CA VAL A 49 6.65 11.61 -2.62
C VAL A 49 6.33 11.09 -4.02
N SER A 50 7.28 11.23 -4.94
CA SER A 50 7.15 10.72 -6.31
C SER A 50 6.69 9.27 -6.31
N VAL A 51 5.77 8.93 -7.21
CA VAL A 51 5.29 7.56 -7.41
C VAL A 51 6.43 6.62 -7.82
N SER A 52 7.46 7.15 -8.49
CA SER A 52 8.67 6.39 -8.84
C SER A 52 9.41 5.83 -7.62
N ASN A 53 9.18 6.36 -6.42
CA ASN A 53 9.76 5.83 -5.19
C ASN A 53 9.02 4.60 -4.67
N CYS A 54 7.77 4.35 -5.06
CA CYS A 54 7.13 3.05 -4.83
C CYS A 54 7.44 2.13 -6.00
N ASN A 55 8.66 1.59 -6.00
CA ASN A 55 9.19 0.73 -7.04
C ASN A 55 9.46 -0.70 -6.55
N THR A 56 8.99 -1.06 -5.35
CA THR A 56 9.05 -2.44 -4.88
C THR A 56 7.93 -3.22 -5.52
N ASP A 57 8.26 -4.21 -6.33
CA ASP A 57 7.26 -5.07 -6.96
C ASP A 57 6.47 -5.88 -5.93
N CYS A 58 5.18 -6.06 -6.19
CA CYS A 58 4.29 -6.88 -5.39
C CYS A 58 4.61 -8.37 -5.56
N SER A 59 4.73 -9.12 -4.47
CA SER A 59 5.14 -10.53 -4.51
C SER A 59 4.10 -11.47 -5.12
N GLY A 60 2.81 -11.12 -5.08
CA GLY A 60 1.73 -11.87 -5.73
C GLY A 60 1.43 -11.45 -7.16
N TYR A 61 1.83 -10.24 -7.55
CA TYR A 61 1.62 -9.72 -8.90
C TYR A 61 2.72 -8.73 -9.30
N PRO A 62 3.82 -9.20 -9.91
CA PRO A 62 5.04 -8.40 -10.12
C PRO A 62 4.92 -7.31 -11.21
N TYR A 63 3.71 -7.06 -11.73
CA TYR A 63 3.43 -5.92 -12.61
C TYR A 63 2.84 -4.72 -11.85
N GLU A 64 2.60 -4.88 -10.54
CA GLU A 64 2.19 -3.84 -9.62
C GLU A 64 3.30 -3.53 -8.61
N HIS A 65 3.28 -2.31 -8.07
CA HIS A 65 4.20 -1.89 -7.02
C HIS A 65 3.52 -1.78 -5.66
N CYS A 66 4.13 -2.41 -4.66
CA CYS A 66 3.68 -2.53 -3.29
C CYS A 66 4.54 -1.64 -2.36
N GLY A 67 4.62 -0.34 -2.64
CA GLY A 67 5.45 0.59 -1.88
C GLY A 67 6.90 0.61 -2.35
N GLY A 68 7.84 0.98 -1.47
CA GLY A 68 9.25 1.18 -1.78
C GLY A 68 10.12 1.16 -0.52
N ASP A 69 11.42 1.38 -0.68
CA ASP A 69 12.32 1.52 0.47
C ASP A 69 11.95 2.76 1.30
N GLY A 70 11.55 2.54 2.56
CA GLY A 70 11.08 3.59 3.46
C GLY A 70 9.80 4.32 3.04
N VAL A 71 9.06 3.83 2.04
CA VAL A 71 7.83 4.46 1.55
C VAL A 71 6.69 3.46 1.34
N TYR A 72 5.47 3.95 1.51
CA TYR A 72 4.22 3.23 1.42
C TYR A 72 3.46 3.61 0.14
N GLY A 73 2.92 2.59 -0.53
CA GLY A 73 2.01 2.77 -1.66
C GLY A 73 0.61 3.03 -1.14
N TYR A 74 0.01 4.17 -1.51
CA TYR A 74 -1.38 4.51 -1.19
C TYR A 74 -2.24 4.32 -2.42
N ILE A 75 -3.31 3.54 -2.29
CA ILE A 75 -4.28 3.25 -3.34
C ILE A 75 -5.63 3.78 -2.84
N LEU A 76 -6.26 4.65 -3.62
CA LEU A 76 -7.61 5.15 -3.36
C LEU A 76 -8.63 4.07 -3.77
N ILE A 77 -9.61 3.78 -2.92
CA ILE A 77 -10.65 2.75 -3.12
C ILE A 77 -11.95 3.38 -3.64
#